data_AF-A0A495R0N3-F1
#
_entry.id   AF-A0A495R0N3-F1
#
_cell.length_a   1.000
_cell.length_b   1.000
_cell.length_c   1.000
_cell.angle_alpha   90.00
_cell.angle_beta   90.00
_cell.angle_gamma   90.00
#
_symmetry.space_group_name_H-M   'P 1'
#
loop_
_entity.id
_entity.type
_entity.pdbx_description
1 polymer ?
#
loop_
_entity_poly.entity_id
_entity_poly.type
_entity_poly.pdbx_seq_one_letter_code
_entity_poly.pdbx_strand_id
1 'polypeptide(L)'
;MADNTDPDHEEAQPAADYEADDDSTVDDSADDSTVDDRPTEREREFAQMQRRLNEREMGLDQRSAELDRREEKSDAREEELDRQEAELDEREYRLDEREAALDDRETDLDKREAELTEYDAQLSERAAELDEHEETLNTYLSEQMSDLEETVTGTMYDALERYENRSAGRFGPTGTMLVGLAGVALVVAGIGFGALASAGTAPFSAGGTTANLVIAAVVAIVGLALNLGTVAGKI
;
A
#
# COMPACT_ATOMS: atom_id res chain seq x y z
N MET A 1 -20.81 -15.05 -51.14
CA MET A 1 -22.19 -15.44 -51.48
C MET A 1 -22.85 -14.21 -52.07
N ALA A 2 -23.15 -14.25 -53.37
CA ALA A 2 -23.89 -13.29 -54.24
C ALA A 2 -23.42 -11.81 -54.16
N ASP A 3 -22.83 -11.16 -55.16
CA ASP A 3 -22.97 -11.12 -56.65
C ASP A 3 -24.28 -10.56 -57.20
N ASN A 4 -24.11 -9.71 -58.23
CA ASN A 4 -25.05 -9.00 -59.12
C ASN A 4 -25.46 -7.57 -58.68
N THR A 5 -24.95 -6.48 -59.28
CA THR A 5 -24.97 -6.02 -60.70
C THR A 5 -26.37 -5.56 -61.13
N ASP A 6 -26.58 -4.25 -61.29
CA ASP A 6 -26.85 -3.61 -62.60
C ASP A 6 -26.96 -2.08 -62.50
N PRO A 7 -26.17 -1.30 -63.27
CA PRO A 7 -26.49 0.05 -63.69
C PRO A 7 -27.15 0.03 -65.10
N ASP A 8 -27.65 1.18 -65.54
CA ASP A 8 -28.12 1.49 -66.91
C ASP A 8 -29.60 1.22 -67.21
N HIS A 9 -30.34 2.31 -67.42
CA HIS A 9 -31.34 2.37 -68.49
C HIS A 9 -31.45 3.82 -68.98
N GLU A 10 -30.67 4.11 -70.03
CA GLU A 10 -31.03 5.07 -71.06
C GLU A 10 -32.30 4.57 -71.77
N GLU A 11 -33.32 5.41 -71.89
CA GLU A 11 -34.32 5.28 -72.95
C GLU A 11 -34.39 6.60 -73.71
N ALA A 12 -33.77 6.58 -74.89
CA ALA A 12 -34.00 7.54 -75.95
C ALA A 12 -35.03 6.98 -76.94
N GLN A 13 -35.76 7.92 -77.57
CA GLN A 13 -36.44 7.84 -78.88
C GLN A 13 -37.95 7.50 -78.89
N PRO A 14 -38.75 7.98 -79.89
CA PRO A 14 -38.33 8.41 -81.22
C PRO A 14 -38.91 9.70 -81.80
N ALA A 15 -38.17 10.18 -82.82
CA ALA A 15 -38.57 11.16 -83.81
C ALA A 15 -39.75 10.64 -84.65
N ALA A 16 -40.68 11.54 -84.97
CA ALA A 16 -41.68 11.34 -86.01
C ALA A 16 -41.60 12.52 -86.97
N ASP A 17 -41.12 12.20 -88.17
CA ASP A 17 -41.17 13.01 -89.37
C ASP A 17 -42.64 13.33 -89.71
N TYR A 18 -42.94 14.61 -89.97
CA TYR A 18 -44.10 14.98 -90.76
C TYR A 18 -43.71 16.05 -91.77
N GLU A 19 -44.19 15.80 -92.98
CA GLU A 19 -43.75 16.31 -94.25
C GLU A 19 -44.05 17.80 -94.47
N ALA A 20 -43.27 18.35 -95.38
CA ALA A 20 -43.41 19.68 -95.92
C ALA A 20 -44.69 19.82 -96.76
N ASP A 21 -45.49 20.84 -96.45
CA ASP A 21 -46.40 21.46 -97.42
C ASP A 21 -45.94 22.90 -97.67
N ASP A 22 -45.24 23.03 -98.79
CA ASP A 22 -44.96 24.25 -99.53
C ASP A 22 -46.20 24.59 -100.36
N ASP A 23 -46.92 25.68 -100.03
CA ASP A 23 -47.81 26.33 -100.98
C ASP A 23 -47.88 27.85 -100.77
N SER A 24 -47.02 28.50 -101.53
CA SER A 24 -47.20 29.73 -102.31
C SER A 24 -47.96 30.97 -101.77
N THR A 25 -47.17 32.04 -101.66
CA THR A 25 -47.36 33.41 -102.21
C THR A 25 -48.56 34.28 -101.81
N VAL A 26 -48.21 35.52 -101.42
CA VAL A 26 -48.73 36.85 -101.87
C VAL A 26 -48.36 37.82 -100.72
N ASP A 27 -47.39 38.72 -100.94
CA ASP A 27 -47.62 40.16 -101.26
C ASP A 27 -48.27 40.88 -100.06
N ASP A 28 -47.80 41.98 -99.50
CA ASP A 28 -47.19 43.16 -100.07
C ASP A 28 -46.81 44.05 -98.85
N SER A 29 -45.89 44.98 -99.06
CA SER A 29 -45.85 46.27 -98.37
C SER A 29 -45.56 46.32 -96.85
N ALA A 30 -44.31 46.65 -96.55
CA ALA A 30 -43.93 47.80 -95.72
C ALA A 30 -44.91 48.24 -94.61
N ASP A 31 -44.56 47.93 -93.38
CA ASP A 31 -44.79 48.85 -92.26
C ASP A 31 -43.61 48.77 -91.29
N ASP A 32 -42.56 49.53 -91.62
CA ASP A 32 -41.56 50.00 -90.66
C ASP A 32 -42.25 51.05 -89.77
N SER A 33 -43.17 50.59 -88.93
CA SER A 33 -43.54 51.34 -87.75
C SER A 33 -42.58 50.89 -86.67
N THR A 34 -41.59 51.74 -86.39
CA THR A 34 -40.89 51.74 -85.12
C THR A 34 -41.95 51.85 -84.03
N VAL A 35 -42.39 50.70 -83.51
CA VAL A 35 -43.15 50.62 -82.28
C VAL A 35 -42.28 51.35 -81.27
N ASP A 36 -42.77 52.49 -80.78
CA ASP A 36 -42.11 53.27 -79.75
C ASP A 36 -42.05 52.39 -78.50
N ASP A 37 -40.97 51.60 -78.38
CA ASP A 37 -40.69 50.60 -77.35
C ASP A 37 -40.32 51.28 -76.01
N ARG A 38 -41.02 52.38 -75.70
CA ARG A 38 -40.86 53.14 -74.46
C ARG A 38 -41.80 52.52 -73.43
N PRO A 39 -41.25 51.90 -72.36
CA PRO A 39 -42.08 51.22 -71.40
C PRO A 39 -43.04 52.18 -70.71
N THR A 40 -44.27 51.73 -70.50
CA THR A 40 -45.31 52.52 -69.84
C THR A 40 -44.95 52.78 -68.36
N GLU A 41 -45.58 53.76 -67.72
CA GLU A 41 -45.34 54.05 -66.30
C GLU A 41 -45.61 52.83 -65.40
N ARG A 42 -46.65 52.03 -65.73
CA ARG A 42 -46.96 50.78 -65.03
C ARG A 42 -45.88 49.71 -65.19
N GLU A 43 -45.28 49.58 -66.36
CA GLU A 43 -44.17 48.65 -66.57
C GLU A 43 -42.93 49.05 -65.74
N ARG A 44 -42.67 50.35 -65.61
CA ARG A 44 -41.59 50.85 -64.74
C ARG A 44 -41.87 50.58 -63.27
N GLU A 45 -43.11 50.77 -62.82
CA GLU A 45 -43.53 50.43 -61.45
C GLU A 45 -43.42 48.93 -61.17
N PHE A 46 -43.86 48.09 -62.10
CA PHE A 46 -43.75 46.63 -61.99
C PHE A 46 -42.28 46.19 -61.94
N ALA A 47 -41.42 46.72 -62.81
CA ALA A 47 -39.98 46.44 -62.80
C ALA A 47 -39.29 46.92 -61.51
N GLN A 48 -39.76 48.00 -60.89
CA GLN A 48 -39.29 48.43 -59.57
C GLN A 48 -39.76 47.50 -58.45
N MET A 49 -41.02 47.06 -58.50
CA MET A 49 -41.57 46.12 -57.52
C MET A 49 -40.85 44.78 -57.59
N GLN A 50 -40.59 44.26 -58.79
CA GLN A 50 -39.86 43.02 -59.00
C GLN A 50 -38.42 43.12 -58.47
N ARG A 51 -37.73 44.25 -58.68
CA ARG A 51 -36.41 44.49 -58.08
C ARG A 51 -36.45 44.47 -56.56
N ARG A 52 -37.42 45.16 -55.95
CA ARG A 52 -37.59 45.14 -54.48
C ARG A 52 -37.92 43.76 -53.93
N LEU A 53 -38.68 42.95 -54.67
CA LEU A 53 -38.98 41.58 -54.27
C LEU A 53 -37.72 40.71 -54.32
N ASN A 54 -36.94 40.78 -55.41
CA ASN A 54 -35.66 40.06 -55.52
C ASN A 54 -34.67 40.48 -54.43
N GLU A 55 -34.58 41.77 -54.10
CA GLU A 55 -33.73 42.25 -53.00
C GLU A 55 -34.17 41.68 -51.65
N ARG A 56 -35.48 41.60 -51.40
CA ARG A 56 -36.03 41.01 -50.18
C ARG A 56 -35.80 39.50 -50.12
N GLU A 57 -35.96 38.80 -51.24
CA GLU A 57 -35.69 37.37 -51.35
C GLU A 57 -34.23 37.06 -51.03
N MET A 58 -33.28 37.75 -51.69
CA MET A 58 -31.86 37.62 -51.37
C MET A 58 -31.55 37.94 -49.89
N GLY A 59 -32.22 38.94 -49.31
CA GLY A 59 -32.08 39.27 -47.89
C GLY A 59 -32.65 38.21 -46.94
N LEU A 60 -33.70 37.50 -47.35
CA LEU A 60 -34.26 36.37 -46.61
C LEU A 60 -33.35 35.14 -46.71
N ASP A 61 -32.84 34.84 -47.89
CA ASP A 61 -31.90 33.72 -48.11
C ASP A 61 -30.64 33.90 -47.25
N GLN A 62 -30.09 35.12 -47.21
CA GLN A 62 -28.94 35.42 -46.37
C GLN A 62 -29.23 35.20 -44.87
N ARG A 63 -30.42 35.60 -44.41
CA ARG A 63 -30.83 35.39 -43.01
C ARG A 63 -31.07 33.92 -42.71
N SER A 64 -31.66 33.16 -43.64
CA SER A 64 -31.82 31.71 -43.49
C SER A 64 -30.46 31.05 -43.30
N ALA A 65 -29.51 31.32 -44.20
CA ALA A 65 -28.16 30.78 -44.10
C ALA A 65 -27.42 31.20 -42.82
N GLU A 66 -27.71 32.38 -42.26
CA GLU A 66 -27.17 32.78 -40.95
C GLU A 66 -27.81 31.99 -39.80
N LEU A 67 -29.12 31.74 -39.85
CA LEU A 67 -29.83 30.96 -38.85
C LEU A 67 -29.36 29.50 -38.87
N ASP A 68 -29.22 28.89 -40.04
CA ASP A 68 -28.75 27.50 -40.19
C ASP A 68 -27.37 27.33 -39.53
N ARG A 69 -26.43 28.27 -39.77
CA ARG A 69 -25.10 28.25 -39.13
C ARG A 69 -25.16 28.43 -37.60
N ARG A 70 -26.15 29.17 -37.09
CA ARG A 70 -26.33 29.36 -35.65
C ARG A 70 -26.91 28.10 -35.01
N GLU A 71 -27.82 27.42 -35.69
CA GLU A 71 -28.38 26.13 -35.30
C GLU A 71 -27.26 25.08 -35.23
N GLU A 72 -26.48 24.90 -36.30
CA GLU A 72 -25.33 23.98 -36.30
C GLU A 72 -24.34 24.24 -35.15
N LYS A 73 -24.09 25.51 -34.83
CA LYS A 73 -23.23 25.89 -33.71
C LYS A 73 -23.86 25.57 -32.36
N SER A 74 -25.17 25.72 -32.24
CA SER A 74 -25.93 25.38 -31.03
C SER A 74 -25.89 23.88 -30.78
N ASP A 75 -26.16 23.08 -31.82
CA ASP A 75 -26.14 21.62 -31.75
C ASP A 75 -24.75 21.11 -31.35
N ALA A 76 -23.68 21.65 -31.97
CA ALA A 76 -22.31 21.31 -31.60
C ALA A 76 -21.97 21.66 -30.13
N ARG A 77 -22.58 22.72 -29.59
CA ARG A 77 -22.42 23.13 -28.19
C ARG A 77 -23.18 22.20 -27.24
N GLU A 78 -24.37 21.79 -27.62
CA GLU A 78 -25.18 20.82 -26.86
C GLU A 78 -24.44 19.49 -26.76
N GLU A 79 -23.93 18.94 -27.87
CA GLU A 79 -23.13 17.72 -27.83
C GLU A 79 -21.85 17.85 -26.99
N GLU A 80 -21.23 19.04 -26.95
CA GLU A 80 -20.07 19.29 -26.08
C GLU A 80 -20.46 19.26 -24.60
N LEU A 81 -21.61 19.82 -24.24
CA LEU A 81 -22.12 19.83 -22.87
C LEU A 81 -22.51 18.41 -22.43
N ASP A 82 -23.20 17.65 -23.27
CA ASP A 82 -23.58 16.26 -22.98
C ASP A 82 -22.35 15.39 -22.69
N ARG A 83 -21.26 15.58 -23.45
CA ARG A 83 -19.98 14.87 -23.18
C ARG A 83 -19.38 15.30 -21.84
N GLN A 84 -19.40 16.59 -21.52
CA GLN A 84 -18.88 17.08 -20.24
C GLN A 84 -19.71 16.59 -19.05
N GLU A 85 -21.04 16.50 -19.19
CA GLU A 85 -21.93 15.95 -18.17
C GLU A 85 -21.59 14.47 -17.91
N ALA A 86 -21.46 13.66 -18.96
CA ALA A 86 -21.08 12.26 -18.82
C ALA A 86 -19.68 12.07 -18.16
N GLU A 87 -18.71 12.93 -18.49
CA GLU A 87 -17.39 12.91 -17.85
C GLU A 87 -17.46 13.31 -16.35
N LEU A 88 -18.33 14.25 -15.99
CA LEU A 88 -18.55 14.64 -14.60
C LEU A 88 -19.21 13.52 -13.80
N ASP A 89 -20.23 12.86 -14.37
CA ASP A 89 -20.90 11.72 -13.74
C ASP A 89 -19.90 10.59 -13.46
N GLU A 90 -19.05 10.22 -14.44
CA GLU A 90 -18.01 9.20 -14.23
C GLU A 90 -17.05 9.59 -13.10
N ARG A 91 -16.70 10.89 -13.03
CA ARG A 91 -15.81 11.40 -12.00
C ARG A 91 -16.46 11.39 -10.62
N GLU A 92 -17.75 11.66 -10.51
CA GLU A 92 -18.54 11.54 -9.28
C GLU A 92 -18.57 10.09 -8.79
N TYR A 93 -18.92 9.13 -9.65
CA TYR A 93 -18.91 7.71 -9.29
C TYR A 93 -17.55 7.24 -8.76
N ARG A 94 -16.45 7.69 -9.37
CA ARG A 94 -15.11 7.36 -8.90
C ARG A 94 -14.73 8.03 -7.57
N LEU A 95 -15.30 9.19 -7.27
CA LEU A 95 -15.10 9.84 -5.97
C LEU A 95 -15.84 9.07 -4.89
N ASP A 96 -17.08 8.66 -5.15
CA ASP A 96 -17.88 7.83 -4.23
C ASP A 96 -17.19 6.50 -3.91
N GLU A 97 -16.63 5.82 -4.93
CA GLU A 97 -15.87 4.58 -4.72
C GLU A 97 -14.64 4.80 -3.83
N ARG A 98 -13.94 5.92 -4.03
CA ARG A 98 -12.78 6.28 -3.20
C ARG A 98 -13.16 6.62 -1.77
N GLU A 99 -14.29 7.30 -1.57
CA GLU A 99 -14.81 7.64 -0.25
C GLU A 99 -15.16 6.36 0.51
N ALA A 100 -15.88 5.43 -0.12
CA ALA A 100 -16.20 4.13 0.49
C ALA A 100 -14.93 3.33 0.85
N ALA A 101 -13.92 3.31 -0.04
CA ALA A 101 -12.66 2.64 0.24
C ALA A 101 -11.86 3.29 1.39
N LEU A 102 -12.00 4.60 1.60
CA LEU A 102 -11.38 5.30 2.72
C LEU A 102 -12.10 4.98 4.04
N ASP A 103 -13.43 4.93 4.05
CA ASP A 103 -14.23 4.55 5.22
C ASP A 103 -13.92 3.12 5.69
N ASP A 104 -13.82 2.18 4.75
CA ASP A 104 -13.37 0.80 5.04
C ASP A 104 -11.97 0.78 5.66
N ARG A 105 -11.07 1.65 5.17
CA ARG A 105 -9.69 1.73 5.67
C ARG A 105 -9.60 2.33 7.05
N GLU A 106 -10.41 3.35 7.34
CA GLU A 106 -10.54 3.95 8.66
C GLU A 106 -11.03 2.89 9.67
N THR A 107 -12.07 2.14 9.30
CA THR A 107 -12.59 1.03 10.13
C THR A 107 -11.53 -0.06 10.39
N ASP A 108 -10.69 -0.41 9.42
CA ASP A 108 -9.57 -1.37 9.63
C ASP A 108 -8.51 -0.81 10.58
N LEU A 109 -8.21 0.49 10.48
CA LEU A 109 -7.23 1.15 11.37
C LEU A 109 -7.74 1.19 12.81
N ASP A 110 -9.00 1.54 13.03
CA ASP A 110 -9.62 1.57 14.36
C ASP A 110 -9.54 0.19 15.04
N LYS A 111 -9.79 -0.89 14.29
CA LYS A 111 -9.67 -2.26 14.79
C LYS A 111 -8.23 -2.58 15.22
N ARG A 112 -7.25 -2.23 14.39
CA ARG A 112 -5.83 -2.45 14.70
C ARG A 112 -5.38 -1.64 15.91
N GLU A 113 -5.86 -0.41 16.06
CA GLU A 113 -5.57 0.42 17.23
C GLU A 113 -6.13 -0.21 18.51
N ALA A 114 -7.35 -0.75 18.46
CA ALA A 114 -7.94 -1.48 19.58
C ALA A 114 -7.14 -2.76 19.92
N GLU A 115 -6.75 -3.55 18.91
CA GLU A 115 -5.91 -4.75 19.10
C GLU A 115 -4.54 -4.41 19.72
N LEU A 116 -3.89 -3.33 19.26
CA LEU A 116 -2.63 -2.86 19.82
C LEU A 116 -2.78 -2.40 21.26
N THR A 117 -3.88 -1.72 21.59
CA THR A 117 -4.19 -1.30 22.97
C THR A 117 -4.35 -2.51 23.89
N GLU A 118 -5.05 -3.55 23.44
CA GLU A 118 -5.21 -4.79 24.19
C GLU A 118 -3.85 -5.51 24.39
N TYR A 119 -3.04 -5.57 23.34
CA TYR A 119 -1.72 -6.18 23.40
C TYR A 119 -0.77 -5.45 24.38
N ASP A 120 -0.79 -4.11 24.38
CA ASP A 120 0.00 -3.29 25.31
C ASP A 120 -0.43 -3.50 26.77
N ALA A 121 -1.73 -3.65 27.02
CA ALA A 121 -2.26 -4.00 28.33
C ALA A 121 -1.78 -5.38 28.80
N GLN A 122 -1.81 -6.40 27.92
CA GLN A 122 -1.30 -7.74 28.24
C GLN A 122 0.21 -7.74 28.52
N LEU A 123 0.99 -6.97 27.76
CA LEU A 123 2.43 -6.83 28.02
C LEU A 123 2.70 -6.16 29.37
N SER A 124 1.91 -5.14 29.71
CA SER A 124 2.01 -4.45 30.99
C SER A 124 1.67 -5.37 32.18
N GLU A 125 0.63 -6.20 32.05
CA GLU A 125 0.28 -7.21 33.05
C GLU A 125 1.42 -8.22 33.22
N ARG A 126 1.97 -8.72 32.12
CA ARG A 126 3.06 -9.70 32.15
C ARG A 126 4.37 -9.14 32.70
N ALA A 127 4.63 -7.85 32.48
CA ALA A 127 5.76 -7.16 33.09
C ALA A 127 5.58 -7.09 34.62
N ALA A 128 4.38 -6.75 35.10
CA ALA A 128 4.08 -6.73 36.54
C ALA A 128 4.19 -8.13 37.18
N GLU A 129 3.72 -9.19 36.51
CA GLU A 129 3.89 -10.58 36.96
C GLU A 129 5.37 -10.97 37.07
N LEU A 130 6.21 -10.54 36.12
CA LEU A 130 7.64 -10.81 36.15
C LEU A 130 8.34 -10.06 37.29
N ASP A 131 7.97 -8.81 37.54
CA ASP A 131 8.49 -8.03 38.67
C ASP A 131 8.15 -8.70 40.01
N GLU A 132 6.91 -9.18 40.19
CA GLU A 132 6.49 -9.92 41.39
C GLU A 132 7.27 -11.24 41.55
N HIS A 133 7.48 -11.97 40.45
CA HIS A 133 8.28 -13.20 40.46
C HIS A 133 9.74 -12.94 40.82
N GLU A 134 10.34 -11.85 40.32
CA GLU A 134 11.69 -11.43 40.66
C GLU A 134 11.81 -11.08 42.14
N GLU A 135 10.87 -10.32 42.70
CA GLU A 135 10.83 -10.00 44.13
C GLU A 135 10.72 -11.26 45.00
N THR A 136 9.84 -12.18 44.61
CA THR A 136 9.65 -13.47 45.29
C THR A 136 10.94 -14.30 45.28
N LEU A 137 11.60 -14.41 44.12
CA LEU A 137 12.87 -15.13 43.98
C LEU A 137 13.98 -14.48 44.80
N ASN A 138 14.08 -13.15 44.79
CA ASN A 138 15.08 -12.43 45.58
C ASN A 138 14.87 -12.64 47.09
N THR A 139 13.61 -12.65 47.55
CA THR A 139 13.28 -12.92 48.95
C THR A 139 13.71 -14.35 49.32
N TYR A 140 13.30 -15.34 48.53
CA TYR A 140 13.64 -16.75 48.79
C TYR A 140 15.15 -17.02 48.73
N LEU A 141 15.87 -16.41 47.78
CA LEU A 141 17.33 -16.52 47.69
C LEU A 141 18.01 -15.84 48.88
N SER A 142 17.52 -14.69 49.32
CA SER A 142 18.06 -13.98 50.50
C SER A 142 17.89 -14.81 51.78
N GLU A 143 16.72 -15.42 51.98
CA GLU A 143 16.47 -16.33 53.10
C GLU A 143 17.40 -17.55 53.06
N GLN A 144 17.50 -18.24 51.91
CA GLN A 144 18.40 -19.39 51.77
C GLN A 144 19.87 -19.03 51.98
N MET A 145 20.32 -17.86 51.50
CA MET A 145 21.70 -17.42 51.71
C MET A 145 21.97 -17.11 53.18
N SER A 146 21.02 -16.52 53.90
CA SER A 146 21.11 -16.30 55.34
C SER A 146 21.24 -17.62 56.11
N ASP A 147 20.37 -18.59 55.83
CA ASP A 147 20.41 -19.92 56.46
C ASP A 147 21.71 -20.68 56.16
N LEU A 148 22.21 -20.55 54.93
CA LEU A 148 23.47 -21.13 54.51
C LEU A 148 24.66 -20.47 55.23
N GLU A 149 24.67 -19.14 55.34
CA GLU A 149 25.71 -18.40 56.07
C GLU A 149 25.74 -18.78 57.55
N GLU A 150 24.57 -18.91 58.18
CA GLU A 150 24.47 -19.36 59.57
C GLU A 150 25.02 -20.78 59.73
N THR A 151 24.64 -21.70 58.85
CA THR A 151 25.11 -23.09 58.85
C THR A 151 26.63 -23.17 58.63
N VAL A 152 27.16 -22.45 57.64
CA VAL A 152 28.59 -22.41 57.34
C VAL A 152 29.37 -21.80 58.51
N THR A 153 28.88 -20.72 59.08
CA THR A 153 29.52 -20.06 60.24
C THR A 153 29.52 -20.99 61.45
N GLY A 154 28.40 -21.65 61.76
CA GLY A 154 28.30 -22.61 62.85
C GLY A 154 29.28 -23.78 62.70
N THR A 155 29.31 -24.41 61.51
CA THR A 155 30.25 -25.50 61.24
C THR A 155 31.71 -25.05 61.28
N MET A 156 32.00 -23.81 60.90
CA MET A 156 33.34 -23.25 60.96
C MET A 156 33.79 -22.96 62.40
N TYR A 157 32.90 -22.44 63.26
CA TYR A 157 33.15 -22.31 64.69
C TYR A 157 33.38 -23.68 65.35
N ASP A 158 32.51 -24.67 65.09
CA ASP A 158 32.68 -26.05 65.57
C ASP A 158 34.01 -26.68 65.10
N ALA A 159 34.41 -26.42 63.85
CA ALA A 159 35.64 -26.93 63.29
C ALA A 159 36.89 -26.27 63.92
N LEU A 160 36.84 -24.97 64.20
CA LEU A 160 37.91 -24.24 64.89
C LEU A 160 38.06 -24.71 66.35
N GLU A 161 36.96 -24.88 67.07
CA GLU A 161 36.96 -25.40 68.43
C GLU A 161 37.46 -26.86 68.48
N ARG A 162 37.11 -27.67 67.48
CA ARG A 162 37.65 -29.02 67.32
C ARG A 162 39.15 -29.04 66.96
N TYR A 163 39.65 -27.98 66.34
CA TYR A 163 41.08 -27.83 66.01
C TYR A 163 41.93 -27.49 67.23
N GLU A 164 41.39 -26.67 68.14
CA GLU A 164 42.05 -26.29 69.39
C GLU A 164 42.24 -27.51 70.32
N ASN A 165 41.41 -28.54 70.15
CA ASN A 165 41.39 -29.72 71.02
C ASN A 165 42.08 -30.98 70.45
N ARG A 166 42.87 -30.89 69.35
CA ARG A 166 43.57 -32.07 68.79
C ARG A 166 44.99 -31.79 68.28
N SER A 167 45.96 -32.34 69.00
CA SER A 167 47.38 -32.40 68.62
C SER A 167 47.68 -33.52 67.59
N ALA A 168 48.50 -33.16 66.59
CA ALA A 168 49.45 -33.95 65.78
C ALA A 168 49.00 -35.27 65.10
N GLY A 169 48.94 -35.25 63.77
CA GLY A 169 48.96 -36.42 62.88
C GLY A 169 49.34 -36.04 61.43
N ARG A 170 50.16 -36.86 60.77
CA ARG A 170 51.10 -36.56 59.66
C ARG A 170 50.53 -36.08 58.29
N PHE A 171 49.26 -35.69 58.20
CA PHE A 171 48.81 -34.74 57.17
C PHE A 171 47.88 -33.77 57.88
N GLY A 172 48.40 -32.56 58.14
CA GLY A 172 47.70 -31.58 58.97
C GLY A 172 46.33 -31.23 58.37
N PRO A 173 45.30 -30.94 59.21
CA PRO A 173 43.95 -30.67 58.72
C PRO A 173 43.85 -29.41 57.83
N THR A 174 44.91 -28.60 57.74
CA THR A 174 45.08 -27.49 56.79
C THR A 174 45.16 -27.96 55.33
N GLY A 175 45.75 -29.13 55.05
CA GLY A 175 45.91 -29.63 53.68
C GLY A 175 44.59 -29.99 53.01
N THR A 176 43.68 -30.64 53.75
CA THR A 176 42.36 -31.02 53.24
C THR A 176 41.41 -29.83 53.14
N MET A 177 41.51 -28.84 54.04
CA MET A 177 40.75 -27.59 53.95
C MET A 177 41.13 -26.77 52.71
N LEU A 178 42.42 -26.66 52.40
CA LEU A 178 42.89 -25.91 51.23
C LEU A 178 42.38 -26.52 49.91
N VAL A 179 42.36 -27.85 49.81
CA VAL A 179 41.83 -28.55 48.62
C VAL A 179 40.31 -28.40 48.51
N GLY A 180 39.59 -28.46 49.64
CA GLY A 180 38.13 -28.25 49.67
C GLY A 180 37.73 -26.83 49.25
N LEU A 181 38.39 -25.81 49.80
CA LEU A 181 38.16 -24.40 49.42
C LEU A 181 38.51 -24.14 47.95
N ALA A 182 39.61 -24.70 47.45
CA ALA A 182 39.97 -24.59 46.04
C ALA A 182 38.91 -25.26 45.13
N GLY A 183 38.33 -26.38 45.57
CA GLY A 183 37.23 -27.05 44.86
C GLY A 183 35.97 -26.20 44.78
N VAL A 184 35.55 -25.59 45.90
CA VAL A 184 34.38 -24.68 45.94
C VAL A 184 34.60 -23.45 45.07
N ALA A 185 35.78 -22.83 45.14
CA ALA A 185 36.13 -21.68 44.30
C ALA A 185 36.05 -22.01 42.80
N LEU A 186 36.46 -23.22 42.40
CA LEU A 186 36.36 -23.67 41.01
C LEU A 186 34.91 -23.90 40.55
N VAL A 187 34.02 -24.41 41.42
CA VAL A 187 32.59 -24.56 41.12
C VAL A 187 31.94 -23.19 40.87
N VAL A 188 32.19 -22.23 41.76
CA VAL A 188 31.66 -20.86 41.65
C VAL A 188 32.19 -20.18 40.38
N ALA A 189 33.49 -20.32 40.10
CA ALA A 189 34.09 -19.79 38.88
C ALA A 189 33.50 -20.42 37.60
N GLY A 190 33.22 -21.72 37.61
CA GLY A 190 32.59 -22.43 36.48
C GLY A 190 31.17 -21.96 36.20
N ILE A 191 30.34 -21.81 37.24
CA ILE A 191 28.95 -21.33 37.11
C ILE A 191 28.92 -19.88 36.63
N GLY A 192 29.72 -19.00 37.24
CA GLY A 192 29.80 -17.59 36.85
C GLY A 192 30.30 -17.38 35.41
N PHE A 193 31.29 -18.17 34.98
CA PHE A 193 31.76 -18.15 33.60
C PHE A 193 30.71 -18.67 32.62
N GLY A 194 29.91 -19.67 32.99
CA GLY A 194 28.80 -20.20 32.18
C GLY A 194 27.72 -19.14 31.92
N ALA A 195 27.33 -18.38 32.94
CA ALA A 195 26.34 -17.30 32.82
C ALA A 195 26.82 -16.16 31.89
N LEU A 196 28.09 -15.75 32.02
CA LEU A 196 28.71 -14.76 31.12
C LEU A 196 28.83 -15.28 29.68
N ALA A 197 29.13 -16.57 29.51
CA ALA A 197 29.20 -17.18 28.19
C ALA A 197 27.82 -17.22 27.50
N SER A 198 26.73 -17.51 28.22
CA SER A 198 25.36 -17.45 27.66
C SER A 198 24.92 -16.03 27.28
N ALA A 199 25.44 -15.01 27.98
CA ALA A 199 25.15 -13.61 27.68
C ALA A 199 26.05 -13.00 26.58
N GLY A 200 27.04 -13.76 26.06
CA GLY A 200 27.95 -13.31 25.00
C GLY A 200 29.05 -12.33 25.44
N THR A 201 29.28 -12.16 26.74
CA THR A 201 30.14 -11.12 27.32
C THR A 201 31.45 -11.66 27.92
N ALA A 202 31.80 -12.93 27.63
CA ALA A 202 32.99 -13.57 28.19
C ALA A 202 34.31 -12.93 27.69
N PRO A 203 35.28 -12.64 28.59
CA PRO A 203 36.51 -11.89 28.26
C PRO A 203 37.54 -12.65 27.40
N PHE A 204 37.34 -13.96 27.19
CA PHE A 204 38.23 -14.80 26.36
C PHE A 204 37.37 -15.70 25.45
N SER A 205 37.41 -15.48 24.14
CA SER A 205 36.68 -16.28 23.16
C SER A 205 37.57 -17.39 22.60
N ALA A 206 37.61 -18.56 23.24
CA ALA A 206 38.43 -19.68 22.77
C ALA A 206 37.76 -20.53 21.67
N GLY A 207 36.44 -20.38 21.44
CA GLY A 207 35.75 -21.08 20.35
C GLY A 207 34.23 -21.07 20.43
N GLY A 208 33.57 -19.93 20.21
CA GLY A 208 32.11 -19.85 20.18
C GLY A 208 31.40 -20.19 21.50
N THR A 209 30.09 -19.93 21.54
CA THR A 209 29.26 -20.06 22.76
C THR A 209 29.25 -21.48 23.33
N THR A 210 29.26 -22.49 22.45
CA THR A 210 29.24 -23.91 22.83
C THR A 210 30.56 -24.36 23.46
N ALA A 211 31.73 -23.96 22.95
CA ALA A 211 32.99 -24.38 23.58
C ALA A 211 33.21 -23.68 24.93
N ASN A 212 32.80 -22.42 25.06
CA ASN A 212 32.88 -21.70 26.33
C ASN A 212 32.01 -22.37 27.41
N LEU A 213 30.81 -22.83 27.06
CA LEU A 213 29.92 -23.56 27.98
C LEU A 213 30.48 -24.93 28.36
N VAL A 214 31.12 -25.64 27.43
CA VAL A 214 31.82 -26.91 27.70
C VAL A 214 32.99 -26.71 28.66
N ILE A 215 33.80 -25.66 28.47
CA ILE A 215 34.90 -25.33 29.40
C ILE A 215 34.34 -25.01 30.80
N ALA A 216 33.26 -24.23 30.88
CA ALA A 216 32.58 -23.90 32.14
C ALA A 216 32.14 -25.17 32.89
N ALA A 217 31.50 -26.09 32.17
CA ALA A 217 31.02 -27.37 32.72
C ALA A 217 32.18 -28.24 33.21
N VAL A 218 33.28 -28.34 32.45
CA VAL A 218 34.47 -29.09 32.87
C VAL A 218 35.08 -28.52 34.15
N VAL A 219 35.21 -27.19 34.23
CA VAL A 219 35.75 -26.52 35.43
C VAL A 219 34.87 -26.78 36.66
N ALA A 220 33.54 -26.69 36.51
CA ALA A 220 32.61 -26.99 37.59
C ALA A 220 32.69 -28.46 38.05
N ILE A 221 32.77 -29.41 37.11
CA ILE A 221 32.90 -30.84 37.41
C ILE A 221 34.21 -31.14 38.15
N VAL A 222 35.33 -30.52 37.74
CA VAL A 222 36.63 -30.69 38.41
C VAL A 222 36.59 -30.14 39.84
N GLY A 223 35.98 -28.98 40.06
CA GLY A 223 35.79 -28.42 41.41
C GLY A 223 34.97 -29.34 42.31
N LEU A 224 33.91 -29.95 41.76
CA LEU A 224 33.05 -30.89 42.46
C LEU A 224 33.79 -32.20 42.81
N ALA A 225 34.61 -32.72 41.88
CA ALA A 225 35.43 -33.91 42.10
C ALA A 225 36.52 -33.69 43.16
N LEU A 226 37.15 -32.52 43.18
CA LEU A 226 38.11 -32.14 44.22
C LEU A 226 37.45 -32.09 45.61
N ASN A 227 36.22 -31.58 45.69
CA ASN A 227 35.46 -31.56 46.93
C ASN A 227 35.14 -33.00 47.42
N LEU A 228 34.66 -33.89 46.54
CA LEU A 228 34.40 -35.31 46.87
C LEU A 228 35.66 -36.08 47.28
N GLY A 229 36.82 -35.80 46.68
CA GLY A 229 38.10 -36.43 47.06
C GLY A 229 38.52 -36.12 48.51
N THR A 230 38.16 -34.95 49.04
CA THR A 230 38.43 -34.61 50.45
C THR A 230 37.52 -35.34 51.44
N VAL A 231 36.33 -35.74 51.02
CA VAL A 231 35.36 -36.48 51.83
C VAL A 231 35.65 -37.99 51.79
N ALA A 232 36.10 -38.53 50.66
CA ALA A 232 36.41 -39.96 50.50
C ALA A 232 37.69 -40.40 51.24
N GLY A 233 38.66 -39.50 51.46
CA GLY A 233 39.86 -39.80 52.26
C GLY A 233 39.65 -39.90 53.78
N LYS A 234 38.40 -39.79 54.26
CA LYS A 234 38.01 -39.92 55.67
C LYS A 234 37.33 -41.26 56.01
N ILE A 235 37.29 -42.23 55.10
CA ILE A 235 36.96 -43.63 55.39
C ILE A 235 38.26 -44.45 55.52
#